data_AF-A0A0L7KPZ7-F1
#
_entry.id   AF-A0A0L7KPZ7-F1
#
_cell.length_a   1.000
_cell.length_b   1.000
_cell.length_c   1.000
_cell.angle_alpha   90.00
_cell.angle_beta   90.00
_cell.angle_gamma   90.00
#
_symmetry.space_group_name_H-M   'P 1'
#
loop_
_entity.id
_entity.type
_entity.pdbx_description
1 polymer ?
#
loop_
_entity_poly.entity_id
_entity_poly.type
_entity_poly.pdbx_seq_one_letter_code
_entity_poly.pdbx_strand_id
1 'polypeptide(L)' 'MAPTRAAGLVIFRNVNQVVQYLMLQTSYGEHHWTPPKGHVDPGESDWVTALRETKEEAGL' A
#
# COMPACT_ATOMS: atom_id res chain seq x y z
N MET A 1 -1.87 6.26 -23.94
CA MET A 1 -1.94 6.79 -22.56
C MET A 1 -0.68 6.32 -21.83
N ALA A 2 -0.04 7.17 -21.03
CA ALA A 2 1.04 6.71 -20.17
C ALA A 2 0.47 5.71 -19.14
N PRO A 3 1.23 4.67 -18.73
CA PRO A 3 0.76 3.72 -17.73
C PRO A 3 0.49 4.43 -16.40
N THR A 4 -0.63 4.10 -15.76
CA THR A 4 -0.96 4.59 -14.42
C THR A 4 0.02 3.99 -13.42
N ARG A 5 0.70 4.85 -12.65
CA ARG A 5 1.66 4.42 -11.62
C ARG A 5 0.95 4.32 -10.28
N ALA A 6 1.39 3.36 -9.47
CA ALA A 6 0.97 3.17 -8.10
C ALA A 6 2.20 2.95 -7.21
N ALA A 7 2.10 3.40 -5.96
CA ALA A 7 3.14 3.22 -4.96
C ALA A 7 2.52 2.83 -3.61
N GLY A 8 3.30 2.15 -2.78
CA GLY A 8 2.85 1.65 -1.48
C GLY A 8 3.98 1.02 -0.68
N LEU A 9 3.67 0.56 0.53
CA LEU A 9 4.67 0.00 1.45
C LEU A 9 4.36 -1.46 1.77
N VAL A 10 5.36 -2.33 1.64
CA VAL A 10 5.32 -3.69 2.20
C VAL A 10 5.66 -3.58 3.68
N ILE A 11 4.64 -3.40 4.50
CA ILE A 11 4.80 -3.26 5.95
C ILE A 11 4.96 -4.65 6.56
N PHE A 12 5.98 -4.80 7.40
CA PHE A 12 6.22 -6.02 8.15
C PHE A 12 6.41 -5.74 9.64
N ARG A 13 6.17 -6.77 10.44
CA ARG A 13 6.56 -6.81 11.86
C ARG A 13 7.22 -8.15 12.16
N ASN A 14 8.11 -8.15 13.16
CA ASN A 14 8.69 -9.37 13.70
C ASN A 14 7.98 -9.72 15.00
N VAL A 15 7.37 -10.91 15.06
CA VAL A 15 6.72 -11.46 16.26
C VAL A 15 7.32 -12.84 16.51
N ASN A 16 8.01 -13.03 17.64
CA ASN A 16 8.65 -14.29 18.02
C ASN A 16 9.56 -14.86 16.91
N GLN A 17 10.41 -14.02 16.31
CA GLN A 17 11.31 -14.37 15.20
C GLN A 17 10.61 -14.78 13.90
N VAL A 18 9.29 -14.54 13.80
CA VAL A 18 8.52 -14.76 12.57
C VAL A 18 8.16 -13.41 11.95
N VAL A 19 8.51 -13.23 10.67
CA VAL A 19 8.14 -12.05 9.89
C VAL A 19 6.68 -12.19 9.45
N GLN A 20 5.87 -11.18 9.74
CA GLN A 20 4.47 -11.06 9.31
C GLN A 20 4.32 -9.82 8.45
N TYR A 21 3.53 -9.91 7.37
CA TYR A 21 3.25 -8.80 6.45
C TYR A 21 1.81 -8.30 6.62
N LEU A 22 1.62 -6.99 6.54
CA LEU A 22 0.28 -6.39 6.51
C LEU A 22 -0.31 -6.54 5.12
N MET A 23 -1.51 -7.13 5.05
CA MET A 23 -2.30 -7.25 3.83
C MET A 23 -3.69 -6.66 4.08
N LEU A 24 -4.17 -5.84 3.16
CA LEU A 24 -5.51 -5.27 3.14
C LEU A 24 -6.32 -5.99 2.08
N GLN A 25 -7.56 -6.37 2.42
CA GLN A 25 -8.51 -6.91 1.46
C GLN A 25 -9.30 -5.75 0.85
N THR A 26 -9.33 -5.65 -0.48
CA THR A 26 -10.11 -4.60 -1.15
C THR A 26 -11.61 -4.79 -0.89
N SER A 27 -12.32 -3.68 -0.66
CA SER A 27 -13.77 -3.69 -0.44
C SER A 27 -14.59 -3.89 -1.73
N TYR A 28 -13.96 -3.67 -2.89
CA TYR A 28 -14.54 -3.89 -4.21
C TYR A 28 -13.67 -4.87 -5.03
N GLY A 29 -14.31 -5.68 -5.88
CA GLY A 29 -13.66 -6.75 -6.64
C GLY A 29 -13.50 -8.05 -5.86
N GLU A 30 -13.31 -9.17 -6.55
CA GLU A 30 -13.13 -10.48 -5.90
C GLU A 30 -11.71 -10.59 -5.29
N HIS A 31 -11.64 -10.61 -3.95
CA HIS A 31 -10.59 -11.24 -3.15
C HIS A 31 -9.12 -10.80 -3.33
N HIS A 32 -8.85 -9.56 -3.77
CA HIS A 32 -7.47 -9.07 -3.82
C HIS A 32 -6.96 -8.67 -2.43
N TRP A 33 -5.92 -9.35 -1.98
CA TRP A 33 -5.12 -8.96 -0.83
C TRP A 33 -3.85 -8.29 -1.31
N THR A 34 -3.62 -7.04 -0.92
CA THR A 34 -2.40 -6.30 -1.26
C THR A 34 -1.87 -5.57 -0.03
N PRO A 35 -0.58 -5.20 -0.01
CA PRO A 35 -0.11 -4.16 0.90
C PRO A 35 -0.87 -2.84 0.66
N PRO A 36 -0.83 -1.89 1.61
CA PRO A 36 -1.41 -0.56 1.39
C PRO A 36 -0.71 0.14 0.22
N LYS A 37 -1.49 0.58 -0.77
CA LYS A 37 -0.99 1.17 -2.02
C LYS A 37 -2.10 1.83 -2.82
N GLY A 38 -1.76 2.94 -3.47
CA GLY A 38 -2.67 3.64 -4.37
C GLY A 38 -1.96 4.37 -5.50
N HIS A 39 -2.71 5.19 -6.22
CA HIS A 39 -2.22 5.88 -7.41
C HIS A 39 -1.29 7.03 -7.05
N VAL A 40 -0.26 7.25 -7.87
CA VAL A 40 0.62 8.42 -7.73
C VAL A 40 -0.09 9.65 -8.27
N ASP A 41 -0.35 10.62 -7.41
CA ASP A 41 -1.00 11.87 -7.80
C ASP A 41 -0.05 12.80 -8.58
N PRO A 42 -0.59 13.72 -9.42
CA PRO A 42 0.23 14.66 -10.15
C PRO A 42 1.12 15.50 -9.23
N GLY A 43 2.44 15.38 -9.43
CA GLY A 43 3.44 16.11 -8.63
C GLY A 43 3.94 15.38 -7.39
N GLU A 44 3.37 14.22 -7.05
CA GLU A 44 3.91 13.37 -6.00
C GLU A 44 5.11 12.53 -6.49
N SER A 45 6.01 12.23 -5.56
CA SER A 45 6.99 11.15 -5.74
C SER A 45 6.40 9.84 -5.23
N ASP A 46 6.89 8.70 -5.73
CA ASP A 46 6.44 7.37 -5.28
C ASP A 46 6.56 7.21 -3.75
N TRP A 47 7.58 7.81 -3.13
CA TRP A 47 7.77 7.78 -1.69
C TRP A 47 6.67 8.55 -0.92
N VAL A 48 6.31 9.75 -1.40
CA VAL A 48 5.25 10.56 -0.80
C VAL A 48 3.90 9.86 -0.94
N THR A 49 3.59 9.35 -2.14
CA THR A 49 2.39 8.56 -2.39
C THR A 49 2.32 7.34 -1.48
N ALA A 50 3.42 6.56 -1.37
CA ALA A 50 3.44 5.36 -0.53
C ALA A 50 3.15 5.65 0.95
N LEU A 51 3.66 6.76 1.49
CA LEU A 51 3.38 7.20 2.86
C LEU A 51 1.92 7.65 3.03
N ARG A 52 1.41 8.48 2.09
CA ARG A 52 0.03 8.99 2.13
C ARG A 52 -0.99 7.84 2.05
N GLU A 53 -0.85 6.96 1.07
CA GLU A 53 -1.74 5.82 0.86
C GLU A 53 -1.70 4.84 2.05
N THR A 54 -0.51 4.62 2.63
CA THR A 54 -0.38 3.83 3.87
C THR A 54 -1.18 4.46 5.02
N LYS A 55 -1.13 5.78 5.14
CA LYS A 55 -1.89 6.48 6.18
C LYS A 55 -3.39 6.39 5.96
N GLU A 56 -3.84 6.55 4.73
CA GLU A 56 -5.26 6.53 4.34
C GLU A 56 -5.88 5.13 4.49
N GLU A 57 -5.22 4.09 3.97
CA GLU A 57 -5.79 2.73 3.91
C GLU A 57 -5.59 1.92 5.21
N ALA A 58 -4.48 2.14 5.93
CA ALA A 58 -4.12 1.36 7.12
C ALA A 58 -4.04 2.19 8.42
N GLY A 59 -4.16 3.51 8.35
CA GLY A 59 -4.08 4.40 9.53
C GLY A 59 -2.68 4.54 10.13
N LEU A 60 -1.64 3.98 9.50
CA LEU A 60 -0.25 4.01 9.96
C LEU A 60 0.43 5.29 9.50
#